data_AF-A0A937GD09-F1
#
_entry.id   AF-A0A937GD09-F1
#
_cell.length_a   1.000
_cell.length_b   1.000
_cell.length_c   1.000
_cell.angle_alpha   90.00
_cell.angle_beta   90.00
_cell.angle_gamma   90.00
#
_symmetry.space_group_name_H-M   'P 1'
#
loop_
_entity.id
_entity.type
_entity.pdbx_description
1 polymer ?
#
loop_
_entity_poly.entity_id
_entity_poly.type
_entity_poly.pdbx_seq_one_letter_code
_entity_poly.pdbx_strand_id
1 'polypeptide(L)'
;MPATTTTTSTSTTTTTTTTTTTTLPTPIAPPADTRSEEPIVELALLEIPAIDVSMTMYEGIRLTTLDRGPGHWPGTAVPGGPGNVVVAGHRTSGHQVFRNVDQLVPGDEIVFTDTVGRHVYRVTGTEVVKPTALWIVDQTPTPTATLFACHPPGSTAERIVVFAELMT
;
A
#
# COMPACT_ATOMS: atom_id res chain seq x y z
N MET A 1 -72.91 17.71 -19.46
CA MET A 1 -71.55 18.10 -19.91
C MET A 1 -70.72 18.42 -18.67
N PRO A 2 -69.94 17.48 -18.11
CA PRO A 2 -69.00 17.78 -17.03
C PRO A 2 -67.64 18.21 -17.59
N ALA A 3 -66.96 19.12 -16.87
CA ALA A 3 -65.69 19.73 -17.22
C ALA A 3 -64.50 18.81 -16.90
N THR A 4 -63.51 18.80 -17.79
CA THR A 4 -62.22 18.10 -17.61
C THR A 4 -61.19 19.06 -17.04
N THR A 5 -60.67 18.76 -15.85
CA THR A 5 -59.54 19.49 -15.24
C THR A 5 -58.24 18.80 -15.63
N THR A 6 -57.32 19.53 -16.27
CA THR A 6 -55.95 19.07 -16.57
C THR A 6 -55.02 19.56 -15.45
N THR A 7 -54.34 18.63 -14.78
CA THR A 7 -53.29 18.95 -13.80
C THR A 7 -51.93 18.91 -14.49
N THR A 8 -51.21 20.04 -14.47
CA THR A 8 -49.82 20.13 -14.93
C THR A 8 -48.90 19.90 -13.73
N SER A 9 -48.04 18.87 -13.81
CA SER A 9 -46.96 18.64 -12.85
C SER A 9 -45.64 19.17 -13.41
N THR A 10 -45.02 20.13 -12.73
CA THR A 10 -43.69 20.64 -13.04
C THR A 10 -42.65 19.86 -12.23
N SER A 11 -41.79 19.09 -12.90
CA SER A 11 -40.65 18.41 -12.28
C SER A 11 -39.41 19.29 -12.37
N THR A 12 -38.89 19.72 -11.23
CA THR A 12 -37.61 20.45 -11.12
C THR A 12 -36.48 19.44 -11.03
N THR A 13 -35.66 19.32 -12.08
CA THR A 13 -34.42 18.53 -12.03
C THR A 13 -33.36 19.34 -11.30
N THR A 14 -32.99 18.92 -10.09
CA THR A 14 -31.82 19.44 -9.37
C THR A 14 -30.61 18.60 -9.80
N THR A 15 -29.70 19.19 -10.55
CA THR A 15 -28.39 18.59 -10.84
C THR A 15 -27.52 18.73 -9.59
N THR A 16 -27.40 17.66 -8.81
CA THR A 16 -26.42 17.57 -7.71
C THR A 16 -25.06 17.23 -8.32
N THR A 17 -24.19 18.21 -8.44
CA THR A 17 -22.76 17.98 -8.69
C THR A 17 -22.13 17.42 -7.42
N THR A 18 -21.90 16.12 -7.36
CA THR A 18 -21.15 15.49 -6.26
C THR A 18 -19.66 15.74 -6.49
N THR A 19 -19.08 16.69 -5.77
CA THR A 19 -17.62 16.81 -5.62
C THR A 19 -17.18 15.76 -4.62
N THR A 20 -16.65 14.62 -5.09
CA THR A 20 -15.99 13.65 -4.21
C THR A 20 -14.63 14.20 -3.81
N THR A 21 -14.52 14.76 -2.61
CA THR A 21 -13.21 15.02 -1.99
C THR A 21 -12.62 13.68 -1.61
N THR A 22 -11.65 13.18 -2.39
CA THR A 22 -10.92 11.96 -2.08
C THR A 22 -10.04 12.20 -0.86
N THR A 23 -10.48 11.75 0.32
CA THR A 23 -9.70 11.83 1.56
C THR A 23 -8.62 10.76 1.58
N LEU A 24 -7.38 11.11 1.98
CA LEU A 24 -6.28 10.16 2.15
C LEU A 24 -6.57 9.17 3.30
N PRO A 25 -6.06 7.92 3.23
CA PRO A 25 -6.27 6.95 4.29
C PRO A 25 -5.47 7.32 5.55
N THR A 26 -5.74 6.65 6.67
CA THR A 26 -5.08 6.92 7.96
C THR A 26 -4.35 5.67 8.44
N PRO A 27 -3.00 5.68 8.50
CA PRO A 27 -2.22 4.54 8.94
C PRO A 27 -2.57 4.11 10.36
N ILE A 28 -2.70 2.81 10.57
CA ILE A 28 -2.89 2.22 11.90
C ILE A 28 -1.53 2.17 12.61
N ALA A 29 -1.51 2.48 13.90
CA ALA A 29 -0.29 2.40 14.71
C ALA A 29 0.27 0.96 14.74
N PRO A 30 1.60 0.79 14.90
CA PRO A 30 2.20 -0.54 15.01
C PRO A 30 1.54 -1.37 16.12
N PRO A 31 1.31 -2.68 15.90
CA PRO A 31 0.71 -3.54 16.91
C PRO A 31 1.63 -3.70 18.13
N ALA A 32 1.05 -3.61 19.33
CA ALA A 32 1.78 -3.86 20.58
C ALA A 32 2.22 -5.32 20.72
N ASP A 33 1.38 -6.27 20.30
CA ASP A 33 1.69 -7.69 20.24
C ASP A 33 2.07 -8.09 18.80
N THR A 34 3.36 -8.34 18.57
CA THR A 34 3.85 -8.66 17.22
C THR A 34 3.49 -10.06 16.73
N ARG A 35 2.91 -10.95 17.55
CA ARG A 35 2.66 -12.36 17.21
C ARG A 35 1.21 -12.82 17.37
N SER A 36 0.28 -11.95 17.74
CA SER A 36 -1.14 -12.34 17.76
C SER A 36 -1.62 -12.78 16.37
N GLU A 37 -2.57 -13.70 16.33
CA GLU A 37 -3.22 -14.15 15.09
C GLU A 37 -4.01 -13.00 14.44
N GLU A 38 -3.99 -12.97 13.10
CA GLU A 38 -4.76 -12.03 12.27
C GLU A 38 -5.45 -12.80 11.14
N PRO A 39 -6.61 -12.34 10.65
CA PRO A 39 -7.23 -12.91 9.45
C PRO A 39 -6.26 -12.83 8.26
N ILE A 40 -6.13 -13.93 7.53
CA ILE A 40 -5.33 -13.97 6.32
C ILE A 40 -6.14 -13.32 5.20
N VAL A 41 -5.66 -12.19 4.69
CA VAL A 41 -6.27 -11.47 3.56
C VAL A 41 -5.20 -11.27 2.50
N GLU A 42 -5.42 -11.83 1.32
CA GLU A 42 -4.55 -11.63 0.13
C GLU A 42 -4.99 -10.36 -0.60
N LEU A 43 -4.04 -9.47 -0.88
CA LEU A 43 -4.33 -8.15 -1.46
C LEU A 43 -3.90 -8.05 -2.92
N ALA A 44 -2.65 -8.40 -3.20
CA ALA A 44 -2.06 -8.25 -4.53
C ALA A 44 -0.89 -9.23 -4.71
N LEU A 45 -0.55 -9.55 -5.95
CA LEU A 45 0.77 -10.10 -6.29
C LEU A 45 1.77 -8.94 -6.33
N LEU A 46 2.86 -9.06 -5.57
CA LEU A 46 4.01 -8.14 -5.61
C LEU A 46 5.12 -8.74 -6.47
N GLU A 47 5.54 -8.00 -7.49
CA GLU A 47 6.67 -8.35 -8.35
C GLU A 47 7.72 -7.24 -8.35
N ILE A 48 8.99 -7.61 -8.18
CA ILE A 48 10.14 -6.69 -8.25
C ILE A 48 11.25 -7.40 -9.04
N PRO A 49 11.27 -7.25 -10.38
CA PRO A 49 12.15 -8.03 -11.26
C PRO A 49 13.65 -7.88 -10.94
N ALA A 50 14.08 -6.68 -10.56
CA ALA A 50 15.48 -6.37 -10.27
C ALA A 50 16.07 -7.20 -9.12
N ILE A 51 15.23 -7.76 -8.24
CA ILE A 51 15.64 -8.55 -7.08
C ILE A 51 14.96 -9.93 -7.02
N ASP A 52 14.37 -10.38 -8.13
CA ASP A 52 13.71 -11.69 -8.29
C ASP A 52 12.60 -11.95 -7.27
N VAL A 53 11.77 -10.94 -7.01
CA VAL A 53 10.59 -11.07 -6.14
C VAL A 53 9.34 -11.29 -7.00
N SER A 54 8.58 -12.34 -6.68
CA SER A 54 7.21 -12.58 -7.14
C SER A 54 6.46 -13.34 -6.04
N MET A 55 5.62 -12.63 -5.26
CA MET A 55 4.96 -13.18 -4.08
C MET A 55 3.65 -12.48 -3.75
N THR A 56 2.68 -13.23 -3.23
CA THR A 56 1.42 -12.68 -2.72
C THR A 56 1.66 -11.78 -1.51
N MET A 57 1.12 -10.56 -1.57
CA MET A 57 1.07 -9.59 -0.49
C MET A 57 -0.20 -9.78 0.35
N TYR A 58 -0.03 -9.72 1.67
CA TYR A 58 -1.09 -9.92 2.65
C TYR A 58 -1.39 -8.64 3.43
N GLU A 59 -2.60 -8.49 3.96
CA GLU A 59 -2.92 -7.42 4.93
C GLU A 59 -2.25 -7.70 6.28
N GLY A 60 -1.53 -6.72 6.84
CA GLY A 60 -0.97 -6.78 8.18
C GLY A 60 0.56 -6.78 8.24
N ILE A 61 1.09 -6.35 9.39
CA ILE A 61 2.54 -6.21 9.64
C ILE A 61 3.02 -6.99 10.87
N ARG A 62 2.18 -7.88 11.42
CA ARG A 62 2.61 -8.81 12.47
C ARG A 62 3.49 -9.89 11.89
N LEU A 63 4.30 -10.50 12.75
CA LEU A 63 5.19 -11.58 12.35
C LEU A 63 4.43 -12.77 11.77
N THR A 64 3.22 -13.06 12.27
CA THR A 64 2.32 -14.09 11.75
C THR A 64 1.94 -13.86 10.27
N THR A 65 1.81 -12.61 9.84
CA THR A 65 1.61 -12.22 8.44
C THR A 65 2.93 -12.23 7.66
N LEU A 66 3.98 -11.60 8.19
CA LEU A 66 5.27 -11.48 7.49
C LEU A 66 5.99 -12.81 7.28
N ASP A 67 5.70 -13.81 8.12
CA ASP A 67 6.20 -15.18 7.96
C ASP A 67 5.57 -15.88 6.73
N ARG A 68 4.48 -15.36 6.16
CA ARG A 68 3.83 -15.85 4.94
C ARG A 68 4.28 -15.13 3.67
N GLY A 69 4.65 -13.85 3.77
CA GLY A 69 4.99 -13.03 2.62
C GLY A 69 5.09 -11.54 2.96
N PRO A 70 5.20 -10.67 1.94
CA PRO A 70 5.15 -9.22 2.14
C PRO A 70 3.81 -8.80 2.75
N GLY A 71 3.85 -7.88 3.72
CA GLY A 71 2.68 -7.42 4.46
C GLY A 71 2.39 -5.94 4.20
N HIS A 72 1.19 -5.62 3.77
CA HIS A 72 0.69 -4.25 3.66
C HIS A 72 0.45 -3.66 5.05
N TRP A 73 0.90 -2.44 5.27
CA TRP A 73 0.68 -1.72 6.51
C TRP A 73 -0.79 -1.29 6.61
N PRO A 74 -1.54 -1.76 7.62
CA PRO A 74 -2.97 -1.46 7.72
C PRO A 74 -3.25 0.05 7.79
N GLY A 75 -4.23 0.50 7.00
CA GLY A 75 -4.63 1.91 6.92
C GLY A 75 -3.73 2.79 6.05
N THR A 76 -2.73 2.22 5.36
CA THR A 76 -2.04 2.93 4.28
C THR A 76 -2.79 2.78 2.95
N ALA A 77 -2.36 3.48 1.90
CA ALA A 77 -3.03 3.38 0.61
C ALA A 77 -2.93 1.98 0.03
N VAL A 78 -3.97 1.53 -0.67
CA VAL A 78 -3.88 0.33 -1.51
C VAL A 78 -3.09 0.63 -2.79
N PRO A 79 -2.55 -0.39 -3.49
CA PRO A 79 -1.91 -0.18 -4.78
C PRO A 79 -2.79 0.60 -5.77
N GLY A 80 -2.18 1.55 -6.50
CA GLY A 80 -2.89 2.46 -7.41
C GLY A 80 -3.78 3.52 -6.73
N GLY A 81 -4.01 3.40 -5.42
CA GLY A 81 -4.81 4.34 -4.64
C GLY A 81 -4.08 5.66 -4.34
N PRO A 82 -4.83 6.70 -3.97
CA PRO A 82 -4.25 7.96 -3.51
C PRO A 82 -3.53 7.75 -2.17
N GLY A 83 -2.28 8.20 -2.09
CA GLY A 83 -1.47 8.09 -0.87
C GLY A 83 -0.24 7.22 -1.04
N ASN A 84 0.25 6.69 0.08
CA ASN A 84 1.46 5.89 0.16
C ASN A 84 1.07 4.45 0.52
N VAL A 85 1.29 3.49 -0.38
CA VAL A 85 1.17 2.06 -0.07
C VAL A 85 2.44 1.61 0.61
N VAL A 86 2.32 1.10 1.84
CA VAL A 86 3.49 0.71 2.63
C VAL A 86 3.53 -0.79 2.79
N VAL A 87 4.67 -1.40 2.48
CA VAL A 87 4.84 -2.84 2.49
C VAL A 87 6.07 -3.22 3.32
N ALA A 88 5.82 -4.03 4.34
CA ALA A 88 6.83 -4.65 5.18
C ALA A 88 7.25 -6.00 4.60
N GLY A 89 8.51 -6.37 4.78
CA GLY A 89 8.97 -7.71 4.46
C GLY A 89 10.20 -8.12 5.25
N HIS A 90 10.36 -9.43 5.44
CA HIS A 90 11.54 -9.96 6.11
C HIS A 90 12.80 -9.76 5.27
N ARG A 91 13.89 -9.36 5.95
CA ARG A 91 15.23 -9.27 5.35
C ARG A 91 16.00 -10.59 5.38
N THR A 92 15.74 -11.44 6.37
CA THR A 92 16.61 -12.62 6.66
C THR A 92 15.83 -13.82 7.20
N SER A 93 14.68 -13.63 7.83
CA SER A 93 13.81 -14.70 8.31
C SER A 93 12.74 -15.10 7.28
N GLY A 94 12.20 -16.30 7.43
CA GLY A 94 11.09 -16.80 6.61
C GLY A 94 11.42 -16.81 5.11
N HIS A 95 10.51 -16.26 4.30
CA HIS A 95 10.67 -16.13 2.86
C HIS A 95 11.76 -15.14 2.43
N GLN A 96 12.18 -14.23 3.33
CA GLN A 96 13.21 -13.23 3.05
C GLN A 96 12.92 -12.40 1.79
N VAL A 97 11.64 -12.08 1.55
CA VAL A 97 11.18 -11.41 0.32
C VAL A 97 11.97 -10.14 0.01
N PHE A 98 12.49 -9.45 1.02
CA PHE A 98 13.30 -8.24 0.85
C PHE A 98 14.78 -8.46 1.15
N ARG A 99 15.31 -9.69 1.00
CA ARG A 99 16.74 -10.01 1.22
C ARG A 99 17.67 -9.05 0.50
N ASN A 100 17.40 -8.80 -0.77
CA ASN A 100 18.22 -8.00 -1.69
C ASN A 100 17.66 -6.59 -1.94
N VAL A 101 16.76 -6.09 -1.08
CA VAL A 101 16.10 -4.79 -1.29
C VAL A 101 17.07 -3.59 -1.31
N ASP A 102 18.31 -3.77 -0.82
CA ASP A 102 19.41 -2.81 -0.93
C ASP A 102 19.99 -2.68 -2.34
N GLN A 103 19.69 -3.62 -3.24
CA GLN A 103 20.14 -3.60 -4.63
C GLN A 103 19.25 -2.74 -5.53
N LEU A 104 18.07 -2.32 -5.03
CA LEU A 104 17.17 -1.47 -5.79
C LEU A 104 17.76 -0.07 -5.97
N VAL A 105 17.70 0.40 -7.22
CA VAL A 105 18.21 1.71 -7.63
C VAL A 105 17.10 2.54 -8.29
N PRO A 106 17.25 3.88 -8.36
CA PRO A 106 16.29 4.71 -9.06
C PRO A 106 16.07 4.24 -10.50
N GLY A 107 14.81 4.02 -10.86
CA GLY A 107 14.41 3.49 -12.16
C GLY A 107 13.92 2.05 -12.15
N ASP A 108 14.22 1.25 -11.12
CA ASP A 108 13.69 -0.11 -10.97
C ASP A 108 12.16 -0.08 -10.77
N GLU A 109 11.49 -1.16 -11.18
CA GLU A 109 10.03 -1.28 -11.09
C GLU A 109 9.60 -2.11 -9.88
N ILE A 110 8.57 -1.62 -9.19
CA ILE A 110 7.79 -2.34 -8.19
C ILE A 110 6.37 -2.46 -8.74
N VAL A 111 5.90 -3.68 -8.93
CA VAL A 111 4.63 -3.96 -9.59
C VAL A 111 3.68 -4.63 -8.59
N PHE A 112 2.49 -4.07 -8.45
CA PHE A 112 1.40 -4.69 -7.73
C PHE A 112 0.31 -5.10 -8.71
N THR A 113 -0.15 -6.35 -8.65
CA THR A 113 -1.29 -6.82 -9.44
C THR A 113 -2.39 -7.29 -8.51
N ASP A 114 -3.52 -6.59 -8.50
CA ASP A 114 -4.70 -6.92 -7.70
C ASP A 114 -5.92 -7.19 -8.60
N THR A 115 -7.12 -7.18 -8.02
CA THR A 115 -8.38 -7.43 -8.76
C THR A 115 -8.82 -6.26 -9.63
N VAL A 116 -8.28 -5.05 -9.40
CA VAL A 116 -8.55 -3.83 -10.17
C VAL A 116 -7.60 -3.76 -11.37
N GLY A 117 -6.34 -4.12 -11.18
CA GLY A 117 -5.39 -4.20 -12.27
C GLY A 117 -3.93 -4.26 -11.84
N ARG A 118 -3.06 -3.83 -12.76
CA ARG A 118 -1.61 -3.79 -12.57
C ARG A 118 -1.18 -2.34 -12.33
N HIS A 119 -0.50 -2.11 -11.22
CA HIS A 119 -0.01 -0.80 -10.79
C HIS A 119 1.52 -0.82 -10.77
N VAL A 120 2.15 0.04 -11.57
CA VAL A 120 3.61 0.10 -11.70
C VAL A 120 4.14 1.30 -10.97
N TYR A 121 5.04 1.07 -10.03
CA TYR A 121 5.78 2.10 -9.33
C TYR A 121 7.24 2.08 -9.78
N ARG A 122 7.85 3.26 -9.88
CA ARG A 122 9.27 3.42 -10.20
C ARG A 122 10.02 3.86 -8.96
N VAL A 123 11.06 3.11 -8.58
CA VAL A 123 11.94 3.44 -7.46
C VAL A 123 12.57 4.81 -7.69
N THR A 124 12.57 5.64 -6.67
CA THR A 124 13.17 6.99 -6.65
C THR A 124 14.39 7.07 -5.75
N GLY A 125 14.51 6.19 -4.75
CA GLY A 125 15.68 6.12 -3.88
C GLY A 125 15.51 5.17 -2.69
N THR A 126 16.58 5.07 -1.91
CA THR A 126 16.63 4.26 -0.69
C THR A 126 17.25 5.03 0.47
N GLU A 127 16.83 4.72 1.69
CA GLU A 127 17.34 5.34 2.93
C GLU A 127 17.43 4.29 4.05
N VAL A 128 18.43 4.43 4.94
CA VAL A 128 18.51 3.65 6.17
C VAL A 128 18.09 4.54 7.35
N VAL A 129 17.08 4.08 8.09
CA VAL A 129 16.43 4.84 9.16
C VAL A 129 16.37 4.04 10.46
N LYS A 130 16.09 4.74 11.56
CA LYS A 130 15.85 4.08 12.86
C LYS A 130 14.50 3.33 12.84
N PRO A 131 14.32 2.26 13.64
CA PRO A 131 13.05 1.55 13.75
C PRO A 131 11.87 2.43 14.21
N THR A 132 12.16 3.57 14.85
CA THR A 132 11.17 4.55 15.33
C THR A 132 10.77 5.58 14.26
N ALA A 133 11.30 5.49 13.04
CA ALA A 133 10.97 6.37 11.93
C ALA A 133 9.58 6.04 11.37
N LEU A 134 8.52 6.41 12.10
CA LEU A 134 7.14 6.14 11.69
C LEU A 134 6.65 7.05 10.56
N TRP A 135 7.37 8.12 10.22
CA TRP A 135 7.04 8.99 9.09
C TRP A 135 7.01 8.25 7.74
N ILE A 136 7.63 7.06 7.66
CA ILE A 136 7.62 6.22 6.45
C ILE A 136 6.21 5.75 6.07
N VAL A 137 5.24 5.84 6.98
CA VAL A 137 3.83 5.51 6.70
C VAL A 137 2.95 6.70 6.40
N ASP A 138 3.51 7.92 6.48
CA ASP A 138 2.77 9.14 6.18
C ASP A 138 2.22 9.08 4.75
N GLN A 139 0.97 9.49 4.61
CA GLN A 139 0.29 9.50 3.32
C GLN A 139 0.69 10.73 2.52
N THR A 140 0.88 10.51 1.24
CA THR A 140 1.34 11.52 0.28
C THR A 140 0.17 12.05 -0.56
N PRO A 141 0.26 13.27 -1.11
CA PRO A 141 -0.80 13.82 -1.97
C PRO A 141 -0.89 13.12 -3.33
N THR A 142 0.13 12.37 -3.73
CA THR A 142 0.23 11.63 -4.98
C THR A 142 0.48 10.15 -4.70
N PRO A 143 0.03 9.20 -5.55
CA PRO A 143 0.30 7.79 -5.33
C PRO A 143 1.79 7.45 -5.27
N THR A 144 2.23 6.87 -4.17
CA THR A 144 3.60 6.44 -3.89
C THR A 144 3.61 5.05 -3.25
N ALA A 145 4.75 4.38 -3.28
CA ALA A 145 4.96 3.12 -2.58
C ALA A 145 6.22 3.22 -1.71
N THR A 146 6.13 2.62 -0.52
CA THR A 146 7.23 2.50 0.43
C THR A 146 7.43 1.02 0.76
N LEU A 147 8.61 0.47 0.46
CA LEU A 147 9.00 -0.87 0.93
C LEU A 147 9.96 -0.72 2.09
N PHE A 148 9.83 -1.54 3.13
CA PHE A 148 10.80 -1.54 4.23
C PHE A 148 11.09 -2.91 4.81
N ALA A 149 12.31 -3.07 5.30
CA ALA A 149 12.80 -4.30 5.93
C ALA A 149 13.82 -3.99 7.03
N CYS A 150 14.12 -4.96 7.89
CA CYS A 150 15.21 -4.85 8.86
C CYS A 150 16.57 -4.63 8.17
N HIS A 151 17.46 -3.91 8.82
CA HIS A 151 18.81 -3.63 8.31
C HIS A 151 19.84 -3.54 9.47
N PRO A 152 21.12 -3.92 9.23
CA PRO A 152 21.61 -4.75 8.13
C PRO A 152 21.04 -6.19 8.16
N PRO A 153 21.27 -7.04 7.15
CA PRO A 153 20.82 -8.44 7.19
C PRO A 153 21.28 -9.15 8.47
N GLY A 154 20.36 -9.85 9.14
CA GLY A 154 20.60 -10.49 10.45
C GLY A 154 20.51 -9.55 11.67
N SER A 155 20.24 -8.26 11.47
CA SER A 155 20.06 -7.27 12.54
C SER A 155 18.69 -6.60 12.45
N THR A 156 18.18 -6.15 13.58
CA THR A 156 16.94 -5.36 13.70
C THR A 156 17.21 -3.92 14.13
N ALA A 157 18.49 -3.51 14.17
CA ALA A 157 18.94 -2.21 14.66
C ALA A 157 18.37 -1.05 13.84
N GLU A 158 18.22 -1.24 12.53
CA GLU A 158 17.77 -0.21 11.59
C GLU A 158 16.72 -0.78 10.63
N ARG A 159 16.18 0.10 9.78
CA ARG A 159 15.34 -0.26 8.66
C ARG A 159 15.96 0.28 7.38
N ILE A 160 15.94 -0.52 6.34
CA ILE A 160 16.10 0.00 4.98
C ILE A 160 14.71 0.35 4.47
N VAL A 161 14.62 1.45 3.73
CA VAL A 161 13.37 1.98 3.17
C VAL A 161 13.63 2.28 1.71
N VAL A 162 12.71 1.87 0.84
CA VAL A 162 12.69 2.17 -0.58
C VAL A 162 11.50 3.05 -0.86
N PHE A 163 11.71 4.11 -1.62
CA PHE A 163 10.65 5.01 -2.08
C PHE A 163 10.41 4.81 -3.57
N ALA A 164 9.15 4.89 -3.97
CA ALA A 164 8.75 4.79 -5.36
C ALA A 164 7.50 5.62 -5.67
N GLU A 165 7.36 6.04 -6.92
CA GLU A 165 6.24 6.84 -7.42
C GLU A 165 5.43 6.06 -8.45
N LEU A 166 4.11 6.20 -8.45
CA LEU A 166 3.25 5.52 -9.43
C LEU A 166 3.50 6.05 -10.84
N MET A 167 3.62 5.12 -11.79
CA MET A 167 3.77 5.40 -13.22
C MET A 167 2.45 5.21 -13.98
N THR A 168 1.79 4.07 -13.76
CA THR A 168 0.56 3.64 -14.47
C THR A 168 -0.27 2.71 -13.62
#